data_AF-A0A2J8IYA7-F1
#
_entry.id   AF-A0A2J8IYA7-F1
#
_cell.length_a   1.000
_cell.length_b   1.000
_cell.length_c   1.000
_cell.angle_alpha   90.00
_cell.angle_beta   90.00
_cell.angle_gamma   90.00
#
_symmetry.space_group_name_H-M   'P 1'
#
loop_
_entity.id
_entity.type
_entity.pdbx_description
1 polymer ?
#
loop_
_entity_poly.entity_id
_entity_poly.type
_entity_poly.pdbx_seq_one_letter_code
_entity_poly.pdbx_strand_id
1 'polypeptide(L)'
;GQFVSLDGAGKTPTLGGGFHVNLGKESRAQTLQNDPCLYIPRFAHLLEFGEKNHEVSMTALRLLQRMKRDWMHTGRRPSGLCGAALLVAARMHDFRRTVKEVISVVKVCESTLRKRLTEFEDTPTSQLTIDEFMKIDLEEECDPPSYTAGQRKLRMKQLEQVLSKKLEEVEGEISSYQDAIEIE
;
A
#
# COMPACT_ATOMS: atom_id res chain seq x y z
N GLY A 1 45.88 30.19 -17.48
CA GLY A 1 45.42 28.86 -17.03
C GLY A 1 44.49 28.30 -18.09
N GLN A 2 44.96 27.30 -18.83
CA GLN A 2 44.16 26.52 -19.77
C GLN A 2 43.95 25.14 -19.13
N PHE A 3 42.70 24.79 -18.84
CA PHE A 3 42.34 23.46 -18.34
C PHE A 3 41.91 22.61 -19.53
N VAL A 4 42.62 21.51 -19.73
CA VAL A 4 42.51 20.60 -20.88
C VAL A 4 41.39 19.59 -20.64
N SER A 5 40.49 19.42 -21.61
CA SER A 5 39.53 18.32 -21.67
C SER A 5 40.26 16.98 -21.78
N LEU A 6 39.91 16.05 -20.89
CA LEU A 6 40.23 14.63 -21.03
C LEU A 6 38.94 13.88 -21.36
N ASP A 7 38.85 13.44 -22.62
CA ASP A 7 37.82 12.54 -23.11
C ASP A 7 37.93 11.18 -22.39
N GLY A 8 36.89 10.83 -21.62
CA GLY A 8 36.73 9.53 -20.99
C GLY A 8 35.91 8.59 -21.86
N ALA A 9 36.53 7.51 -22.32
CA ALA A 9 35.96 6.47 -23.16
C ALA A 9 34.65 5.88 -22.61
N GLY A 10 33.65 5.73 -23.49
CA GLY A 10 32.36 5.13 -23.18
C GLY A 10 32.46 3.67 -22.77
N LYS A 11 32.01 3.36 -21.55
CA LYS A 11 31.71 1.99 -21.12
C LYS A 11 30.25 1.66 -21.45
N THR A 12 30.03 0.49 -22.03
CA THR A 12 28.72 -0.08 -22.34
C THR A 12 27.88 -0.27 -21.08
N PRO A 13 26.56 -0.02 -21.11
CA PRO A 13 25.72 -0.19 -19.93
C PRO A 13 25.41 -1.68 -19.72
N THR A 14 25.79 -2.22 -18.56
CA THR A 14 25.36 -3.54 -18.10
C THR A 14 24.01 -3.45 -17.39
N LEU A 15 23.18 -4.47 -17.60
CA LEU A 15 21.81 -4.59 -17.13
C LEU A 15 21.77 -4.84 -15.60
N GLY A 16 22.00 -3.81 -14.80
CA GLY A 16 21.92 -3.93 -13.33
C GLY A 16 22.52 -2.77 -12.51
N GLY A 17 23.23 -1.83 -13.13
CA GLY A 17 23.92 -0.73 -12.44
C GLY A 17 23.21 0.63 -12.49
N GLY A 18 21.88 0.67 -12.38
CA GLY A 18 21.10 1.91 -12.52
C GLY A 18 20.78 2.62 -11.20
N PHE A 19 21.71 2.72 -10.25
CA PHE A 19 21.53 3.62 -9.10
C PHE A 19 21.99 5.02 -9.48
N HIS A 20 21.05 5.84 -9.95
CA HIS A 20 21.26 7.27 -10.19
C HIS A 20 21.34 8.00 -8.84
N VAL A 21 22.50 7.97 -8.17
CA VAL A 21 22.73 8.64 -6.88
C VAL A 21 22.91 10.16 -6.99
N ASN A 22 22.63 10.74 -8.15
CA ASN A 22 22.65 12.19 -8.35
C ASN A 22 21.26 12.65 -8.79
N LEU A 23 20.34 12.88 -7.85
CA LEU A 23 19.06 13.51 -8.14
C LEU A 23 18.64 14.45 -7.00
N GLY A 24 19.50 15.41 -6.66
CA GLY A 24 19.15 16.54 -5.77
C GLY A 24 18.16 17.55 -6.39
N LYS A 25 17.57 17.25 -7.54
CA LYS A 25 16.55 18.06 -8.22
C LYS A 25 15.60 17.13 -8.98
N GLU A 26 14.54 16.66 -8.33
CA GLU A 26 13.41 16.06 -9.04
C GLU A 26 12.84 17.13 -9.99
N SER A 27 12.98 16.91 -11.29
CA SER A 27 12.36 17.78 -12.29
C SER A 27 10.84 17.58 -12.22
N ARG A 28 10.05 18.66 -12.21
CA ARG A 28 8.56 18.60 -12.22
C ARG A 28 8.01 17.66 -13.31
N ALA A 29 8.76 17.47 -14.40
CA ALA A 29 8.46 16.55 -15.49
C ALA A 29 8.51 15.05 -15.08
N GLN A 30 9.45 14.64 -14.21
CA GLN A 30 9.51 13.27 -13.68
C GLN A 30 8.38 12.98 -12.68
N THR A 31 7.96 13.99 -11.90
CA THR A 31 6.81 13.86 -11.00
C THR A 31 5.52 13.59 -11.79
N LEU A 32 5.31 14.28 -12.91
CA LEU A 32 4.15 14.08 -13.81
C LEU A 32 4.20 12.72 -14.54
N GLN A 33 5.38 12.22 -14.90
CA GLN A 33 5.54 10.91 -15.56
C GLN A 33 5.22 9.71 -14.65
N ASN A 34 5.22 9.92 -13.33
CA ASN A 34 4.97 8.87 -12.33
C ASN A 34 3.55 8.92 -11.74
N ASP A 35 2.63 9.71 -12.32
CA ASP A 35 1.28 9.80 -11.80
C ASP A 35 0.54 8.46 -11.95
N PRO A 36 0.09 7.84 -10.84
CA PRO A 36 -0.50 6.50 -10.85
C PRO A 36 -1.78 6.42 -11.69
N CYS A 37 -2.48 7.55 -11.84
CA CYS A 37 -3.72 7.66 -12.59
C CYS A 37 -3.52 7.34 -14.08
N LEU A 38 -2.34 7.63 -14.65
CA LEU A 38 -2.05 7.36 -16.05
C LEU A 38 -1.93 5.85 -16.35
N TYR A 39 -1.65 5.03 -15.34
CA TYR A 39 -1.50 3.59 -15.53
C TYR A 39 -2.84 2.85 -15.61
N ILE A 40 -3.91 3.40 -15.02
CA ILE A 40 -5.19 2.70 -14.89
C ILE A 40 -5.82 2.39 -16.24
N PRO A 41 -6.02 3.35 -17.17
CA PRO A 41 -6.65 3.06 -18.46
C PRO A 41 -5.87 2.01 -19.27
N ARG A 42 -4.53 2.07 -19.20
CA ARG A 42 -3.64 1.11 -19.88
C ARG A 42 -3.81 -0.30 -19.31
N PHE A 43 -3.79 -0.45 -17.99
CA PHE A 43 -3.95 -1.75 -17.35
C PHE A 43 -5.37 -2.29 -17.49
N ALA A 44 -6.39 -1.44 -17.49
CA ALA A 44 -7.77 -1.84 -17.70
C ALA A 44 -7.98 -2.39 -19.12
N HIS A 45 -7.38 -1.77 -20.14
CA HIS A 45 -7.39 -2.30 -21.49
C HIS A 45 -6.72 -3.68 -21.59
N LEU A 46 -5.58 -3.89 -20.91
CA LEU A 46 -4.88 -5.18 -20.88
C LEU A 46 -5.65 -6.29 -20.11
N LEU A 47 -6.56 -5.92 -19.22
CA LEU A 47 -7.41 -6.86 -18.47
C LEU A 47 -8.75 -7.14 -19.16
N GLU A 48 -9.01 -6.51 -20.32
CA GLU A 48 -10.14 -6.76 -21.20
C GLU A 48 -11.50 -6.84 -20.47
N PHE A 49 -11.95 -5.72 -19.92
CA PHE A 49 -13.25 -5.60 -19.23
C PHE A 49 -14.47 -5.46 -20.19
N GLY A 50 -14.28 -5.73 -21.48
CA GLY A 50 -15.35 -5.63 -22.50
C GLY A 50 -15.94 -4.23 -22.61
N GLU A 51 -17.26 -4.13 -22.71
CA GLU A 51 -17.98 -2.86 -22.87
C GLU A 51 -17.93 -1.97 -21.63
N LYS A 52 -17.81 -2.56 -20.43
CA LYS A 52 -17.73 -1.84 -19.15
C LYS A 52 -16.32 -1.34 -18.81
N ASN A 53 -15.35 -1.47 -19.72
CA ASN A 53 -13.96 -1.07 -19.45
C ASN A 53 -13.82 0.39 -19.03
N HIS A 54 -14.62 1.28 -19.63
CA HIS A 54 -14.61 2.70 -19.27
C HIS A 54 -15.12 2.92 -17.83
N GLU A 55 -16.24 2.31 -17.47
CA GLU A 55 -16.84 2.42 -16.13
C GLU A 55 -15.92 1.88 -15.04
N VAL A 56 -15.32 0.71 -15.27
CA VAL A 56 -14.33 0.10 -14.37
C VAL A 56 -13.11 1.00 -14.22
N SER A 57 -12.59 1.56 -15.32
CA SER A 57 -11.45 2.47 -15.30
C SER A 57 -11.74 3.74 -14.50
N MET A 58 -12.91 4.35 -14.70
CA MET A 58 -13.32 5.55 -13.96
C MET A 58 -13.48 5.28 -12.47
N THR A 59 -14.07 4.13 -12.11
CA THR A 59 -14.20 3.70 -10.71
C THR A 59 -12.84 3.46 -10.07
N ALA A 60 -11.93 2.77 -10.78
CA ALA A 60 -10.58 2.52 -10.31
C ALA A 60 -9.77 3.82 -10.16
N LEU A 61 -9.95 4.79 -11.05
CA LEU A 61 -9.35 6.12 -10.93
C LEU A 61 -9.82 6.85 -9.68
N ARG A 62 -11.13 6.82 -9.41
CA ARG A 62 -11.69 7.43 -8.20
C ARG A 62 -11.14 6.80 -6.93
N LEU A 63 -11.09 5.46 -6.87
CA LEU A 63 -10.48 4.72 -5.76
C LEU A 63 -9.01 5.10 -5.57
N LEU A 64 -8.25 5.17 -6.66
CA LEU A 64 -6.84 5.52 -6.61
C LEU A 64 -6.61 6.96 -6.15
N GLN A 65 -7.44 7.91 -6.57
CA GLN A 65 -7.39 9.30 -6.11
C GLN A 65 -7.65 9.38 -4.59
N ARG A 66 -8.58 8.59 -4.08
CA ARG A 66 -8.85 8.49 -2.64
C ARG A 66 -7.66 7.88 -1.89
N MET A 67 -7.12 6.76 -2.36
CA MET A 67 -5.88 6.16 -1.82
C MET A 67 -4.68 7.11 -1.88
N LYS A 68 -4.66 8.04 -2.85
CA LYS A 68 -3.64 9.10 -2.96
C LYS A 68 -3.78 10.12 -1.84
N ARG A 69 -5.01 10.53 -1.51
CA ARG A 69 -5.35 11.41 -0.36
C ARG A 69 -5.02 10.73 0.98
N ASP A 70 -5.24 9.42 1.08
CA ASP A 70 -4.90 8.61 2.27
C ASP A 70 -3.39 8.29 2.40
N TRP A 71 -2.51 9.04 1.72
CA TRP A 71 -1.05 8.90 1.77
C TRP A 71 -0.49 7.49 1.46
N MET A 72 -1.28 6.59 0.86
CA MET A 72 -0.87 5.19 0.62
C MET A 72 0.20 5.04 -0.48
N HIS A 73 0.33 6.05 -1.33
CA HIS A 73 1.25 6.07 -2.47
C HIS A 73 2.65 6.63 -2.13
N THR A 74 2.74 7.45 -1.09
CA THR A 74 3.96 8.22 -0.77
C THR A 74 5.14 7.30 -0.43
N GLY A 75 6.29 7.52 -1.09
CA GLY A 75 7.50 6.71 -0.89
C GLY A 75 7.40 5.25 -1.35
N ARG A 76 6.36 4.89 -2.11
CA ARG A 76 6.01 3.51 -2.48
C ARG A 76 5.78 3.40 -3.99
N ARG A 77 5.87 2.18 -4.54
CA ARG A 77 5.68 1.97 -5.99
C ARG A 77 4.19 2.12 -6.36
N PRO A 78 3.81 3.08 -7.23
CA PRO A 78 2.41 3.34 -7.59
C PRO A 78 1.73 2.17 -8.30
N SER A 79 2.48 1.37 -9.08
CA SER A 79 1.93 0.26 -9.86
C SER A 79 1.12 -0.72 -9.01
N GLY A 80 1.63 -1.09 -7.83
CA GLY A 80 0.93 -2.02 -6.92
C GLY A 80 -0.38 -1.46 -6.36
N LEU A 81 -0.46 -0.13 -6.20
CA LEU A 81 -1.67 0.55 -5.76
C LEU A 81 -2.71 0.60 -6.89
N CYS A 82 -2.28 0.88 -8.12
CA CYS A 82 -3.15 0.83 -9.31
C CYS A 82 -3.76 -0.57 -9.50
N GLY A 83 -2.95 -1.63 -9.31
CA GLY A 83 -3.43 -3.01 -9.39
C GLY A 83 -4.45 -3.36 -8.31
N ALA A 84 -4.25 -2.86 -7.09
CA ALA A 84 -5.23 -3.04 -6.01
C ALA A 84 -6.55 -2.32 -6.33
N ALA A 85 -6.48 -1.07 -6.76
CA ALA A 85 -7.65 -0.28 -7.15
C ALA A 85 -8.43 -0.93 -8.31
N LEU A 86 -7.73 -1.43 -9.33
CA LEU A 86 -8.36 -2.16 -10.44
C LEU A 86 -9.02 -3.46 -10.02
N LEU A 87 -8.43 -4.20 -9.09
CA LEU A 87 -9.02 -5.45 -8.59
C LEU A 87 -10.31 -5.18 -7.80
N VAL A 88 -10.32 -4.12 -6.99
CA VAL A 88 -11.52 -3.70 -6.24
C VAL A 88 -12.60 -3.21 -7.19
N ALA A 89 -12.27 -2.32 -8.13
CA ALA A 89 -13.20 -1.82 -9.14
C ALA A 89 -13.78 -2.95 -10.01
N ALA A 90 -12.96 -3.92 -10.42
CA ALA A 90 -13.43 -5.08 -11.17
C ALA A 90 -14.50 -5.86 -10.38
N ARG A 91 -14.30 -6.06 -9.07
CA ARG A 91 -15.28 -6.72 -8.20
C ARG A 91 -16.57 -5.92 -8.03
N MET A 92 -16.50 -4.59 -7.98
CA MET A 92 -17.68 -3.72 -7.88
C MET A 92 -18.57 -3.78 -9.14
N HIS A 93 -17.98 -4.09 -10.30
CA HIS A 93 -18.66 -4.22 -11.59
C HIS A 93 -18.93 -5.68 -11.99
N ASP A 94 -18.92 -6.61 -11.04
CA ASP A 94 -19.15 -8.05 -11.21
C ASP A 94 -18.12 -8.80 -12.09
N PHE A 95 -16.93 -8.22 -12.32
CA PHE A 95 -15.83 -8.90 -13.00
C PHE A 95 -14.94 -9.66 -12.01
N ARG A 96 -15.08 -10.99 -12.01
CA ARG A 96 -14.28 -11.88 -11.16
C ARG A 96 -12.89 -12.16 -11.77
N ARG A 97 -12.00 -11.16 -11.71
CA ARG A 97 -10.58 -11.33 -12.09
C ARG A 97 -9.78 -11.98 -10.97
N THR A 98 -8.83 -12.84 -11.34
CA THR A 98 -7.93 -13.45 -10.36
C THR A 98 -6.77 -12.53 -10.01
N VAL A 99 -6.24 -12.67 -8.80
CA VAL A 99 -5.07 -11.90 -8.35
C VAL A 99 -3.86 -12.16 -9.27
N LYS A 100 -3.73 -13.39 -9.80
CA LYS A 100 -2.66 -13.80 -10.72
C LYS A 100 -2.73 -13.05 -12.06
N GLU A 101 -3.93 -12.84 -12.61
CA GLU A 101 -4.14 -12.07 -13.84
C GLU A 101 -3.72 -10.61 -13.65
N VAL A 102 -4.10 -9.99 -12.53
CA VAL A 102 -3.72 -8.59 -12.26
C VAL A 102 -2.21 -8.45 -12.05
N ILE A 103 -1.59 -9.40 -11.34
CA ILE A 103 -0.13 -9.46 -11.15
C ILE A 103 0.61 -9.54 -12.48
N SER A 104 0.11 -10.34 -13.43
CA SER A 104 0.76 -10.53 -14.72
C SER A 104 0.78 -9.24 -15.56
N VAL A 105 -0.24 -8.38 -15.40
CA VAL A 105 -0.36 -7.07 -16.08
C VAL A 105 0.46 -5.99 -15.37
N VAL A 106 0.30 -5.87 -14.06
CA VAL A 106 0.85 -4.77 -13.25
C VAL A 106 2.33 -4.99 -12.88
N LYS A 107 2.83 -6.22 -13.05
CA LYS A 107 4.23 -6.62 -12.79
C LYS A 107 4.68 -6.35 -11.35
N VAL A 108 3.87 -6.80 -10.39
CA VAL A 108 4.16 -6.69 -8.94
C VAL A 108 4.02 -8.03 -8.24
N CYS A 109 4.74 -8.23 -7.13
CA CYS A 109 4.63 -9.46 -6.36
C CYS A 109 3.26 -9.60 -5.68
N GLU A 110 2.79 -10.84 -5.51
CA GLU A 110 1.51 -11.13 -4.82
C GLU A 110 1.48 -10.57 -3.40
N SER A 111 2.57 -10.73 -2.65
CA SER A 111 2.68 -10.22 -1.29
C SER A 111 2.54 -8.69 -1.22
N THR A 112 3.04 -7.98 -2.23
CA THR A 112 2.91 -6.52 -2.33
C THR A 112 1.46 -6.13 -2.60
N LEU A 113 0.80 -6.80 -3.54
CA LEU A 113 -0.60 -6.52 -3.87
C LEU A 113 -1.52 -6.81 -2.68
N ARG A 114 -1.31 -7.93 -1.97
CA ARG A 114 -2.06 -8.28 -0.76
C ARG A 114 -1.91 -7.24 0.34
N LYS A 115 -0.68 -6.77 0.60
CA LYS A 115 -0.42 -5.70 1.57
C LYS A 115 -1.20 -4.43 1.23
N ARG A 116 -1.29 -4.04 -0.04
CA ARG A 116 -2.04 -2.86 -0.47
C ARG A 116 -3.54 -3.00 -0.27
N LEU A 117 -4.08 -4.20 -0.49
CA LEU A 117 -5.49 -4.48 -0.24
C LEU A 117 -5.81 -4.42 1.25
N THR A 118 -4.96 -5.00 2.11
CA THR A 118 -5.14 -4.92 3.57
C THR A 118 -5.01 -3.48 4.09
N GLU A 119 -4.07 -2.70 3.58
CA GLU A 119 -3.97 -1.28 3.95
C GLU A 119 -5.19 -0.48 3.51
N PHE A 120 -5.79 -0.82 2.36
CA PHE A 120 -7.04 -0.19 1.92
C PHE A 120 -8.21 -0.59 2.81
N GLU A 121 -8.28 -1.85 3.24
CA GLU A 121 -9.28 -2.33 4.20
C GLU A 121 -9.23 -1.56 5.53
N ASP A 122 -8.03 -1.20 6.00
CA ASP A 122 -7.83 -0.39 7.20
C ASP A 122 -8.29 1.09 7.04
N THR A 123 -8.61 1.58 5.82
CA THR A 123 -9.11 2.94 5.60
C THR A 123 -10.63 3.06 5.77
N PRO A 124 -11.18 4.21 6.19
CA PRO A 124 -12.63 4.40 6.33
C PRO A 124 -13.37 4.26 4.99
N THR A 125 -12.68 4.50 3.87
CA THR A 125 -13.22 4.34 2.52
C THR A 125 -13.69 2.91 2.23
N SER A 126 -13.08 1.89 2.86
CA SER A 126 -13.42 0.48 2.63
C SER A 126 -14.78 0.07 3.20
N GLN A 127 -15.28 0.81 4.20
CA GLN A 127 -16.52 0.50 4.91
C GLN A 127 -17.76 1.05 4.20
N LEU A 128 -17.58 1.94 3.22
CA LEU A 128 -18.66 2.53 2.45
C LEU A 128 -19.30 1.52 1.49
N THR A 129 -20.59 1.67 1.25
CA THR A 129 -21.27 0.93 0.18
C THR A 129 -20.84 1.47 -1.20
N ILE A 130 -20.99 0.65 -2.24
CA ILE A 130 -20.63 1.02 -3.63
C ILE A 130 -21.33 2.33 -4.05
N ASP A 131 -22.62 2.45 -3.75
CA ASP A 131 -23.43 3.62 -4.10
C ASP A 131 -23.04 4.87 -3.31
N GLU A 132 -22.66 4.69 -2.05
CA GLU A 132 -22.21 5.76 -1.17
C GLU A 132 -20.84 6.30 -1.60
N PHE A 133 -19.91 5.40 -1.94
CA PHE A 133 -18.60 5.75 -2.48
C PHE A 133 -18.70 6.54 -3.80
N MET A 134 -19.71 6.26 -4.62
CA MET A 134 -19.93 7.01 -5.87
C MET A 134 -20.55 8.39 -5.66
N LYS A 135 -21.14 8.67 -4.51
CA LYS A 135 -21.83 9.94 -4.23
C LYS A 135 -21.04 10.86 -3.31
N ILE A 136 -20.30 10.29 -2.37
CA ILE A 136 -19.66 11.02 -1.28
C ILE A 136 -18.15 10.91 -1.42
N ASP A 137 -17.48 12.06 -1.46
CA ASP A 137 -16.05 12.16 -1.22
C ASP A 137 -15.85 12.38 0.28
N LEU A 138 -15.33 11.36 0.98
CA LEU A 138 -14.92 11.51 2.39
C LEU A 138 -13.83 12.58 2.50
N GLU A 139 -13.92 13.44 3.51
CA GLU A 139 -12.91 14.46 3.82
C GLU A 139 -11.78 13.95 4.72
N GLU A 140 -12.02 12.89 5.49
CA GLU A 140 -11.03 12.34 6.42
C GLU A 140 -9.79 11.85 5.67
N GLU A 141 -8.60 12.28 6.10
CA GLU A 141 -7.31 11.81 5.60
C GLU A 141 -6.71 10.81 6.59
N CYS A 142 -6.14 9.72 6.07
CA CYS A 142 -5.41 8.75 6.87
C CYS A 142 -3.89 9.00 6.86
N ASP A 143 -3.25 8.66 7.98
CA ASP A 143 -1.79 8.69 8.10
C ASP A 143 -1.11 7.64 7.20
N PRO A 144 0.12 7.89 6.72
CA PRO A 144 0.83 6.94 5.89
C PRO A 144 1.09 5.60 6.61
N PRO A 145 1.11 4.46 5.89
CA PRO A 145 1.31 3.13 6.49
C PRO A 145 2.61 2.95 7.31
N SER A 146 3.63 3.77 7.05
CA SER A 146 4.86 3.79 7.86
C SER A 146 4.62 4.32 9.28
N TYR A 147 3.73 5.31 9.42
CA TYR A 147 3.36 5.89 10.71
C TYR A 147 2.46 4.92 11.49
N THR A 148 1.42 4.41 10.85
CA THR A 148 0.47 3.47 11.49
C THR A 148 1.15 2.16 11.91
N ALA A 149 2.07 1.63 11.10
CA ALA A 149 2.84 0.44 11.47
C ALA A 149 3.76 0.69 12.69
N GLY A 150 4.37 1.87 12.78
CA GLY A 150 5.18 2.28 13.93
C GLY A 150 4.34 2.34 15.22
N GLN A 151 3.17 2.98 15.14
CA GLN A 151 2.23 3.07 16.26
C GLN A 151 1.69 1.69 16.67
N ARG A 152 1.31 0.84 15.72
CA ARG A 152 0.81 -0.52 15.99
C ARG A 152 1.87 -1.36 16.71
N LYS A 153 3.15 -1.27 16.30
CA LYS A 153 4.25 -1.98 16.97
C LYS A 153 4.46 -1.49 18.42
N LEU A 154 4.38 -0.18 18.64
CA LEU A 154 4.51 0.39 19.99
C LEU A 154 3.37 -0.09 20.90
N ARG A 155 2.14 -0.05 20.39
CA ARG A 155 0.93 -0.47 21.11
C ARG A 155 0.94 -1.96 21.43
N MET A 156 1.38 -2.80 20.49
CA MET A 156 1.58 -4.25 20.71
C MET A 156 2.55 -4.50 21.86
N LYS A 157 3.69 -3.80 21.89
CA LYS A 157 4.69 -3.95 22.96
C LYS A 157 4.14 -3.53 24.33
N GLN A 158 3.31 -2.48 24.38
CA GLN A 158 2.64 -2.06 25.61
C GLN A 158 1.63 -3.11 26.09
N LEU A 159 0.84 -3.68 25.17
CA LEU A 159 -0.10 -4.76 25.49
C LEU A 159 0.60 -6.00 26.02
N GLU A 160 1.71 -6.42 25.42
CA GLU A 160 2.54 -7.52 25.94
C GLU A 160 3.05 -7.26 27.35
N GLN A 161 3.49 -6.03 27.65
CA GLN A 161 3.93 -5.65 29.00
C GLN A 161 2.79 -5.69 30.03
N VAL A 162 1.60 -5.19 29.66
CA VAL A 162 0.42 -5.24 30.53
C VAL A 162 -0.01 -6.69 30.76
N LEU A 163 0.01 -7.52 29.72
CA LEU A 163 -0.35 -8.93 29.82
C LEU A 163 0.64 -9.70 30.70
N SER A 164 1.94 -9.44 30.57
CA SER A 164 2.99 -10.03 31.41
C SER A 164 2.79 -9.69 32.89
N LYS A 165 2.52 -8.43 33.22
CA LYS A 165 2.25 -8.02 34.61
C LYS A 165 1.02 -8.70 35.19
N LYS A 166 -0.07 -8.78 34.41
CA LYS A 166 -1.28 -9.49 34.83
C LYS A 166 -1.04 -10.99 35.05
N LEU A 167 -0.16 -11.59 34.25
CA LEU A 167 0.19 -12.99 34.41
C LEU A 167 0.95 -13.21 35.73
N GLU A 168 1.92 -12.34 36.04
CA GLU A 168 2.64 -12.36 37.33
C GLU A 168 1.71 -12.15 38.53
N GLU A 169 0.74 -11.23 38.43
CA GLU A 169 -0.28 -11.02 39.47
C GLU A 169 -1.13 -12.28 39.69
N VAL A 170 -1.62 -12.90 38.62
CA VAL A 170 -2.42 -14.12 38.69
C VAL A 170 -1.62 -15.31 39.20
N GLU A 171 -0.35 -15.47 38.81
CA GLU A 171 0.54 -16.50 39.35
C GLU A 171 0.77 -16.31 40.86
N GLY A 172 0.96 -15.07 41.30
CA GLY A 172 1.07 -14.74 42.73
C GLY A 172 -0.19 -15.09 43.52
N GLU A 173 -1.37 -14.75 42.98
CA GLU A 173 -2.65 -15.13 43.56
C GLU A 173 -2.80 -16.65 43.66
N ILE A 174 -2.54 -17.39 42.58
CA ILE A 174 -2.61 -18.86 42.56
C ILE A 174 -1.67 -19.45 43.62
N SER A 175 -0.42 -18.98 43.71
CA SER A 175 0.53 -19.46 44.72
C SER A 175 0.01 -19.24 46.15
N SER A 176 -0.56 -18.07 46.43
CA SER A 176 -1.11 -17.78 47.77
C SER A 176 -2.29 -18.69 48.13
N TYR A 177 -3.15 -19.03 47.15
CA TYR A 177 -4.23 -19.98 47.37
C TYR A 177 -3.71 -21.40 47.56
N GLN A 178 -2.64 -21.76 46.84
CA GLN A 178 -1.99 -23.08 46.97
C GLN A 178 -1.38 -23.28 48.36
N ASP A 179 -0.66 -22.29 48.86
CA ASP A 179 -0.06 -22.30 50.20
C ASP A 179 -1.15 -22.39 51.29
N ALA A 180 -2.27 -21.69 51.11
CA ALA A 180 -3.39 -21.76 52.05
C ALA A 180 -4.04 -23.15 52.12
N ILE A 181 -4.09 -23.88 50.99
CA ILE A 181 -4.63 -25.25 50.92
C ILE A 181 -3.66 -26.27 51.54
N GLU A 182 -2.34 -26.06 51.43
CA GLU A 182 -1.34 -26.97 52.02
C GLU A 182 -1.18 -26.83 53.54
N ILE A 183 -1.61 -25.71 54.12
CA ILE A 183 -1.52 -25.41 55.56
C ILE A 183 -2.74 -25.95 56.34
N GLU A 184 -3.84 -26.27 55.65
CA GLU A 184 -5.10 -26.80 56.21
C GLU A 184 -5.14 -28.34 56.24
#